data_AF-A0A509EI63-F1
#
_entry.id   AF-A0A509EI63-F1
#
_cell.length_a   1.000
_cell.length_b   1.000
_cell.length_c   1.000
_cell.angle_alpha   90.00
_cell.angle_beta   90.00
_cell.angle_gamma   90.00
#
_symmetry.space_group_name_H-M   'P 1'
#
loop_
_entity.id
_entity.type
_entity.pdbx_description
1 polymer ?
#
loop_
_entity_poly.entity_id
_entity_poly.type
_entity_poly.pdbx_seq_one_letter_code
_entity_poly.pdbx_strand_id
1 'polypeptide(L)'
;MSHDFTEPVHWQGRQWAVTGYGIEALDGMYHVPFSDIPDADVDPPRWLDDLCRRYGTDRDDLAAALRVARTVRSGAETVPSKSAA
;
A
#
# COMPACT_ATOMS: atom_id res chain seq x y z
N MET A 1 -0.86 -0.06 21.39
CA MET A 1 -0.41 1.23 20.83
C MET A 1 -1.11 1.36 19.50
N SER A 2 -1.93 2.40 19.33
CA SER A 2 -2.54 2.68 18.01
C SER A 2 -1.46 3.37 17.19
N HIS A 3 -1.00 2.73 16.12
CA HIS A 3 -0.16 3.43 15.15
C HIS A 3 -1.07 4.36 14.36
N ASP A 4 -0.70 5.64 14.30
CA ASP A 4 -1.40 6.60 13.48
C ASP A 4 -1.00 6.36 12.02
N PHE A 5 -1.98 6.00 11.18
CA PHE A 5 -1.76 5.85 9.75
C PHE A 5 -1.66 7.20 9.06
N THR A 6 -0.97 7.23 7.92
CA THR A 6 -0.92 8.43 7.09
C THR A 6 -2.29 8.70 6.48
N GLU A 7 -3.00 9.73 6.93
CA GLU A 7 -4.28 10.10 6.32
C GLU A 7 -4.11 10.57 4.86
N PRO A 8 -5.07 10.29 3.96
CA PRO A 8 -6.29 9.52 4.19
C PRO A 8 -6.07 8.00 4.21
N VAL A 9 -6.76 7.29 5.10
CA VAL A 9 -6.83 5.81 5.04
C VAL A 9 -7.85 5.39 3.97
N HIS A 10 -7.37 4.76 2.89
CA HIS A 10 -8.19 4.29 1.78
C HIS A 10 -8.74 2.87 2.00
N TRP A 11 -8.03 2.04 2.76
CA TRP A 11 -8.44 0.68 3.09
C TRP A 11 -7.67 0.15 4.28
N GLN A 12 -8.27 -0.76 5.05
CA GLN A 12 -7.61 -1.43 6.16
C GLN A 12 -8.04 -2.90 6.20
N GLY A 13 -7.04 -3.78 6.21
CA GLY A 13 -7.18 -5.24 6.34
C GLY A 13 -6.80 -5.74 7.72
N ARG A 14 -6.33 -7.00 7.77
CA ARG A 14 -5.92 -7.68 9.01
C ARG A 14 -4.53 -7.29 9.48
N GLN A 15 -3.60 -7.07 8.55
CA GLN A 15 -2.19 -6.77 8.82
C GLN A 15 -1.70 -5.51 8.09
N TRP A 16 -2.40 -5.10 7.03
CA TRP A 16 -2.04 -3.92 6.23
C TRP A 16 -3.15 -2.88 6.12
N ALA A 17 -2.77 -1.63 5.96
CA ALA A 17 -3.62 -0.53 5.56
C ALA A 17 -3.07 0.11 4.28
N VAL A 18 -3.96 0.61 3.43
CA VAL A 18 -3.61 1.50 2.32
C VAL A 18 -3.96 2.92 2.74
N THR A 19 -2.98 3.81 2.65
CA THR A 19 -2.99 5.12 3.28
C THR A 19 -2.53 6.18 2.27
N GLY A 20 -2.47 7.46 2.68
CA GLY A 20 -1.95 8.54 1.83
C GLY A 20 -0.48 8.35 1.44
N TYR A 21 0.27 7.53 2.19
CA TYR A 21 1.67 7.20 1.91
C TYR A 21 1.81 6.04 0.90
N GLY A 22 0.96 5.03 1.02
CA GLY A 22 1.09 3.77 0.28
C GLY A 22 0.48 2.63 1.06
N ILE A 23 1.25 1.58 1.34
CA ILE A 23 0.83 0.45 2.19
C ILE A 23 1.59 0.53 3.51
N GLU A 24 0.89 0.49 4.63
CA GLU A 24 1.46 0.54 5.98
C GLU A 24 0.99 -0.66 6.79
N ALA A 25 1.90 -1.31 7.53
CA ALA A 25 1.55 -2.41 8.43
C ALA A 25 0.79 -1.88 9.66
N LEU A 26 -0.20 -2.62 10.15
CA LEU A 26 -0.99 -2.22 11.34
C LEU A 26 -0.16 -2.11 12.63
N ASP A 27 0.97 -2.81 12.67
CA ASP A 27 1.93 -2.77 13.78
C ASP A 27 3.01 -1.68 13.61
N GLY A 28 2.94 -0.87 12.54
CA GLY A 28 3.88 0.21 12.24
C GLY A 28 5.30 -0.24 11.90
N MET A 29 5.55 -1.54 11.70
CA MET A 29 6.90 -2.07 11.51
C MET A 29 7.36 -2.03 10.05
N TYR A 30 6.43 -1.85 9.10
CA TYR A 30 6.75 -1.87 7.68
C TYR A 30 5.88 -0.93 6.88
N HIS A 31 6.50 -0.15 6.00
CA HIS A 31 5.80 0.78 5.11
C HIS A 31 6.35 0.64 3.67
N VAL A 32 5.45 0.63 2.69
CA VAL A 32 5.76 0.59 1.26
C VAL A 32 5.17 1.83 0.60
N PRO A 33 6.00 2.76 0.10
CA PRO A 33 5.48 3.94 -0.59
C PRO A 33 4.85 3.57 -1.94
N PHE A 34 3.91 4.37 -2.43
CA PHE A 34 3.29 4.15 -3.75
C PHE A 34 4.30 4.04 -4.91
N SER A 35 5.48 4.67 -4.79
CA SER A 35 6.58 4.59 -5.78
C SER A 35 7.16 3.20 -5.93
N ASP A 36 7.10 2.40 -4.86
CA ASP A 36 7.73 1.07 -4.79
C ASP A 36 6.71 -0.05 -5.03
N ILE A 37 5.44 0.31 -5.21
CA ILE A 37 4.36 -0.62 -5.54
C ILE A 37 4.44 -0.94 -7.04
N PRO A 38 4.68 -2.20 -7.43
CA PRO A 38 4.73 -2.60 -8.83
C PRO A 38 3.34 -2.47 -9.48
N ASP A 39 3.31 -2.15 -10.77
CA ASP A 39 2.10 -2.25 -11.57
C ASP A 39 1.55 -3.70 -11.61
N ALA A 40 0.29 -3.85 -12.01
CA ALA A 40 -0.36 -5.15 -12.06
C ALA A 40 0.29 -6.11 -13.09
N ASP A 41 0.90 -5.56 -14.13
CA ASP A 41 1.50 -6.31 -15.24
C ASP A 41 2.99 -6.65 -15.04
N VAL A 42 3.57 -6.24 -13.91
CA VAL A 42 4.97 -6.52 -13.57
C VAL A 42 5.02 -7.71 -12.62
N ASP A 43 5.97 -8.62 -12.85
CA ASP A 43 6.25 -9.75 -11.96
C ASP A 43 6.37 -9.26 -10.50
N PRO A 44 5.82 -10.01 -9.52
CA PRO A 44 5.93 -9.64 -8.11
C PRO A 44 7.41 -9.42 -7.74
N PRO A 45 7.77 -8.24 -7.21
CA PRO A 45 9.14 -7.95 -6.86
C PRO A 45 9.59 -8.84 -5.71
N ARG A 46 10.86 -9.25 -5.71
CA ARG A 46 11.40 -10.21 -4.74
C ARG A 46 11.21 -9.80 -3.28
N TRP A 47 11.14 -8.50 -3.00
CA TRP A 47 10.90 -8.00 -1.65
C TRP A 47 9.53 -8.42 -1.09
N LEU A 48 8.52 -8.65 -1.95
CA LEU A 48 7.19 -9.09 -1.55
C LEU A 48 7.21 -10.52 -1.01
N ASP A 49 7.91 -11.41 -1.71
CA ASP A 49 8.11 -12.79 -1.25
C ASP A 49 8.99 -12.85 0.00
N ASP A 50 10.03 -12.02 0.07
CA ASP A 50 10.89 -11.92 1.26
C ASP A 50 10.12 -11.37 2.48
N LEU A 51 9.23 -10.41 2.28
CA LEU A 51 8.38 -9.86 3.33
C LEU A 51 7.41 -10.92 3.87
N CYS A 52 6.74 -11.66 2.98
CA CYS A 52 5.87 -12.77 3.38
C CYS A 52 6.62 -13.83 4.18
N ARG A 53 7.83 -14.19 3.74
CA ARG A 53 8.65 -15.21 4.42
C ARG A 53 9.20 -14.76 5.76
N ARG A 54 9.68 -13.51 5.87
CA ARG A 54 10.32 -12.99 7.08
C ARG A 54 9.32 -12.62 8.15
N TYR A 55 8.19 -12.06 7.75
CA TYR A 55 7.24 -11.44 8.66
C TYR A 55 6.03 -12.32 8.96
N GLY A 56 5.91 -13.49 8.31
CA GLY A 56 4.75 -14.35 8.43
C GLY A 56 3.47 -13.67 7.94
N THR A 57 3.63 -12.73 7.00
CA THR A 57 2.53 -11.90 6.52
C THR A 57 1.46 -12.74 5.85
N ASP A 58 0.19 -12.42 6.13
CA ASP A 58 -0.94 -12.96 5.38
C ASP A 58 -0.85 -12.49 3.92
N ARG A 59 -0.52 -13.43 3.03
CA ARG A 59 -0.31 -13.17 1.60
C ARG A 59 -1.58 -12.64 0.92
N ASP A 60 -2.76 -13.09 1.37
CA ASP A 60 -4.03 -12.65 0.80
C ASP A 60 -4.35 -11.22 1.23
N ASP A 61 -4.07 -10.87 2.49
CA ASP A 61 -4.24 -9.52 3.01
C ASP A 61 -3.30 -8.52 2.30
N LEU A 62 -2.03 -8.90 2.13
CA LEU A 62 -1.06 -8.08 1.39
C LEU A 62 -1.41 -7.94 -0.10
N ALA A 63 -1.91 -9.02 -0.73
CA ALA A 63 -2.38 -8.97 -2.10
C ALA A 63 -3.61 -8.04 -2.26
N ALA A 64 -4.52 -8.03 -1.28
CA ALA A 64 -5.64 -7.09 -1.25
C ALA A 64 -5.15 -5.64 -1.10
N ALA A 65 -4.19 -5.39 -0.21
CA ALA A 65 -3.58 -4.07 -0.03
C ALA A 65 -2.94 -3.56 -1.33
N LEU A 66 -2.15 -4.39 -2.02
CA LEU A 66 -1.55 -4.05 -3.31
C LEU A 66 -2.58 -3.71 -4.38
N ARG A 67 -3.68 -4.47 -4.45
CA ARG A 67 -4.76 -4.22 -5.40
C ARG A 67 -5.41 -2.87 -5.15
N VAL A 68 -5.72 -2.55 -3.90
CA VAL A 68 -6.32 -1.27 -3.54
C VAL A 68 -5.33 -0.12 -3.79
N ALA A 69 -4.06 -0.27 -3.40
CA ALA A 69 -3.06 0.76 -3.58
C ALA A 69 -2.84 1.11 -5.06
N ARG A 70 -2.87 0.12 -5.96
CA ARG A 70 -2.82 0.36 -7.42
C ARG A 70 -4.02 1.18 -7.89
N THR A 71 -5.23 0.82 -7.46
CA THR A 71 -6.45 1.56 -7.81
C THR A 71 -6.40 3.01 -7.30
N VAL A 72 -5.91 3.23 -6.07
CA VAL A 72 -5.75 4.57 -5.49
C VAL A 72 -4.74 5.39 -6.29
N ARG A 73 -3.59 4.79 -6.66
CA ARG A 73 -2.55 5.47 -7.46
C ARG A 73 -3.08 5.88 -8.84
N SER A 74 -3.73 4.97 -9.56
CA SER A 74 -4.31 5.27 -10.88
C SER A 74 -5.46 6.28 -10.80
N GLY A 75 -6.25 6.26 -9.72
CA GLY A 75 -7.28 7.26 -9.45
C GLY A 75 -6.70 8.65 -9.16
N ALA A 76 -5.55 8.72 -8.48
CA ALA A 76 -4.83 9.97 -8.20
C ALA A 76 -4.19 10.58 -9.45
N GLU A 77 -3.71 9.79 -10.41
CA GLU A 77 -3.23 10.32 -11.70
C GLU A 77 -4.36 10.94 -12.56
N THR A 78 -5.62 10.61 -12.27
CA THR A 78 -6.78 11.12 -13.03
C THR A 78 -7.35 12.42 -12.49
N VAL A 79 -6.89 12.93 -11.34
CA VAL A 79 -7.21 14.30 -10.91
C VAL A 79 -6.09 15.23 -11.39
N PRO A 80 -6.29 16.02 -12.48
CA PRO A 80 -5.41 17.14 -12.71
C PRO A 80 -5.52 18.03 -11.47
N SER A 81 -4.43 18.14 -10.72
CA SER A 81 -4.27 19.19 -9.72
C SER A 81 -4.54 20.51 -10.44
N LYS A 82 -5.75 21.04 -10.28
CA LYS A 82 -6.07 22.42 -10.62
C LYS A 82 -5.33 23.28 -9.61
N SER A 83 -4.03 23.46 -9.82
CA SER A 83 -3.29 24.57 -9.25
C SER A 83 -3.75 25.81 -9.98
N ALA A 84 -4.68 26.50 -9.34
CA ALA A 84 -5.04 27.87 -9.67
C ALA A 84 -3.94 28.82 -9.16
N ALA A 85 -3.38 29.62 -10.06
CA ALA A 85 -3.06 31.04 -9.89
C ALA A 85 -2.49 31.58 -11.21
#